data_AF-A0A1F6BS57-F1
#
_entry.id   AF-A0A1F6BS57-F1
#
_cell.length_a   1.000
_cell.length_b   1.000
_cell.length_c   1.000
_cell.angle_alpha   90.00
_cell.angle_beta   90.00
_cell.angle_gamma   90.00
#
_symmetry.space_group_name_H-M   'P 1'
#
loop_
_entity.id
_entity.type
_entity.pdbx_description
1 polymer ?
#
loop_
_entity_poly.entity_id
_entity_poly.type
_entity_poly.pdbx_seq_one_letter_code
_entity_poly.pdbx_strand_id
1 'polypeptide(L)'
;MKTNRPSSCQTIKLRAREGQSLIEVLIGLAIGAILIGAASLGIVFILRSSTTTQYLQSGTQLNQDLVDRVRSVAGATWQDLHDLTKGTTSYFVSASGTEQIIIEGKEGAVSNEIFDGLVGRWGFDEATSTATTTTFDTSGKSNHGTITSGAATRATSTCKVSYCLNFNGIDDGVNVGSSSNYNSSSFSLAMWINPITIKSGDQYNNIVMGRESYLSSGFRFGIRNSGQMLFWTGQSGGTLSLQSNSSLAVGSFYHVVVTYSGTTGNIYVNGISDGSASGSYVVPTGVSLWINGGIGGAQESNTYIDDVRWYNRALSADEVQRLWNSTVFTRYFTIENVMRDSNGDITAAGGNDDPSTQKITSYVEWPGAGTATGQVSIIDYVTRWANRILNQSDWSGGSGESGVLTDPSNRYYDATSVSNPAGSIRIEGL
;
A
#
# COMPACT_ATOMS: atom_id res chain seq x y z
N MET A 1 -60.12 -15.03 98.31
CA MET A 1 -60.14 -14.88 96.84
C MET A 1 -58.68 -14.76 96.36
N LYS A 2 -58.10 -15.84 95.82
CA LYS A 2 -56.80 -15.83 95.13
C LYS A 2 -56.92 -16.77 93.94
N THR A 3 -56.73 -16.21 92.75
CA THR A 3 -56.85 -16.82 91.43
C THR A 3 -55.54 -17.48 91.02
N ASN A 4 -55.56 -18.70 90.49
CA ASN A 4 -54.41 -19.33 89.84
C ASN A 4 -54.75 -19.76 88.41
N ARG A 5 -53.88 -19.34 87.48
CA ARG A 5 -53.76 -19.81 86.08
C ARG A 5 -53.19 -21.24 86.02
N PRO A 6 -53.31 -21.91 84.87
CA PRO A 6 -52.10 -22.21 84.06
C PRO A 6 -52.35 -22.00 82.53
N SER A 7 -51.62 -21.13 81.83
CA SER A 7 -50.37 -21.37 81.06
C SER A 7 -50.48 -22.39 79.91
N SER A 8 -50.86 -21.91 78.71
CA SER A 8 -50.66 -22.60 77.43
C SER A 8 -49.31 -22.22 76.80
N CYS A 9 -48.41 -23.19 76.66
CA CYS A 9 -47.13 -23.02 75.97
C CYS A 9 -47.35 -23.16 74.45
N GLN A 10 -47.21 -22.07 73.70
CA GLN A 10 -47.16 -22.12 72.23
C GLN A 10 -45.72 -22.38 71.77
N THR A 11 -45.51 -23.46 71.02
CA THR A 11 -44.23 -23.81 70.42
C THR A 11 -44.02 -23.00 69.13
N ILE A 12 -43.12 -22.01 69.15
CA ILE A 12 -42.69 -21.29 67.95
C ILE A 12 -41.67 -22.15 67.20
N LYS A 13 -42.04 -22.68 66.03
CA LYS A 13 -41.08 -23.27 65.08
C LYS A 13 -40.24 -22.16 64.46
N LEU A 14 -39.03 -21.92 64.97
CA LEU A 14 -38.02 -21.12 64.28
C LEU A 14 -37.53 -21.92 63.07
N ARG A 15 -37.82 -21.47 61.84
CA ARG A 15 -37.13 -21.97 60.65
C ARG A 15 -35.66 -21.56 60.77
N ALA A 16 -34.75 -22.53 60.88
CA ALA A 16 -33.33 -22.26 60.69
C ALA A 16 -33.15 -21.72 59.27
N ARG A 17 -32.80 -20.44 59.13
CA ARG A 17 -32.18 -19.95 57.90
C ARG A 17 -30.75 -20.47 57.94
N GLU A 18 -30.49 -21.52 57.16
CA GLU A 18 -29.12 -21.92 56.88
C GLU A 18 -28.43 -20.73 56.20
N GLY A 19 -27.59 -20.02 56.96
CA GLY A 19 -26.76 -18.97 56.39
C GLY A 19 -25.76 -19.61 55.45
N GLN A 20 -25.56 -19.03 54.27
CA GLN A 20 -24.51 -19.47 53.34
C GLN A 20 -23.19 -19.51 54.09
N SER A 21 -22.52 -20.67 54.06
CA SER A 21 -21.22 -20.81 54.71
C SER A 21 -20.21 -19.93 53.98
N LEU A 22 -19.29 -19.30 54.72
CA LEU A 22 -18.20 -18.50 54.14
C LEU A 22 -17.43 -19.31 53.06
N ILE A 23 -17.36 -20.64 53.23
CA ILE A 23 -16.71 -21.53 52.28
C ILE A 23 -17.46 -21.63 50.94
N GLU A 24 -18.80 -21.55 50.93
CA GLU A 24 -19.60 -21.59 49.69
C GLU A 24 -19.43 -20.30 48.89
N VAL A 25 -19.36 -19.15 49.57
CA VAL A 25 -19.07 -17.86 48.93
C VAL A 25 -17.66 -17.86 48.35
N LEU A 26 -16.67 -18.38 49.07
CA LEU A 26 -15.30 -18.50 48.58
C LEU A 26 -15.16 -19.46 47.39
N ILE A 27 -15.85 -20.61 47.42
CA ILE A 27 -15.90 -21.56 46.30
C ILE A 27 -16.58 -20.92 45.09
N GLY A 28 -17.70 -20.22 45.28
CA GLY A 28 -18.41 -19.52 44.21
C GLY A 28 -17.55 -18.43 43.55
N LEU A 29 -16.81 -17.65 44.35
CA LEU A 29 -15.86 -16.65 43.85
C LEU A 29 -14.67 -17.29 43.12
N ALA A 30 -14.13 -18.40 43.63
CA ALA A 30 -13.03 -19.13 42.99
C ALA A 30 -13.45 -19.72 41.64
N ILE A 31 -14.62 -20.37 41.58
CA ILE A 31 -15.19 -20.89 40.33
C ILE A 31 -15.46 -19.74 39.36
N GLY A 32 -16.05 -18.64 39.84
CA GLY A 32 -16.28 -17.44 39.03
C GLY A 32 -14.99 -16.88 38.41
N ALA A 33 -13.92 -16.76 39.20
CA ALA A 33 -12.63 -16.29 38.72
C ALA A 33 -12.00 -17.24 37.69
N ILE A 34 -12.11 -18.57 37.89
CA ILE A 34 -11.62 -19.57 36.93
C ILE A 34 -12.41 -19.50 35.63
N LEU A 35 -13.74 -19.37 35.68
CA LEU A 35 -14.59 -19.26 34.49
C LEU A 35 -14.32 -17.98 33.70
N ILE A 36 -14.15 -16.85 34.38
CA ILE A 36 -13.78 -15.57 33.74
C ILE A 36 -12.40 -15.69 33.11
N GLY A 37 -11.43 -16.31 33.80
CA GLY A 37 -10.09 -16.56 33.27
C GLY A 37 -10.11 -17.45 32.01
N ALA A 38 -10.82 -18.57 32.05
CA ALA A 38 -10.96 -19.49 30.93
C ALA A 38 -11.68 -18.85 29.73
N ALA A 39 -12.76 -18.08 29.97
CA ALA A 39 -13.47 -17.36 28.92
C ALA A 39 -12.59 -16.27 28.27
N SER A 40 -11.83 -15.53 29.09
CA SER A 40 -10.90 -14.51 28.59
C SER A 40 -9.80 -15.11 27.72
N LEU A 41 -9.20 -16.23 28.14
CA LEU A 41 -8.22 -16.97 27.35
C LEU A 41 -8.82 -17.53 26.05
N GLY A 42 -10.04 -18.07 26.11
CA GLY A 42 -10.77 -18.55 24.95
C GLY A 42 -11.05 -17.46 23.91
N ILE A 43 -11.50 -16.28 24.35
CA ILE A 43 -11.74 -15.12 23.48
C ILE A 43 -10.44 -14.67 22.82
N VAL A 44 -9.35 -14.55 23.56
CA VAL A 44 -8.04 -14.16 23.00
C VAL A 44 -7.55 -15.20 21.98
N PHE A 45 -7.74 -16.49 22.24
CA PHE A 45 -7.39 -17.56 21.30
C PHE A 45 -8.23 -17.49 20.01
N ILE A 46 -9.55 -17.32 20.13
CA ILE A 46 -10.45 -17.20 18.97
C ILE A 46 -10.11 -15.96 18.15
N LEU A 47 -9.87 -14.82 18.79
CA LEU A 47 -9.49 -13.58 18.10
C LEU A 47 -8.17 -13.74 17.35
N ARG A 48 -7.14 -14.33 17.98
CA ARG A 48 -5.86 -14.62 17.30
C ARG A 48 -6.02 -15.58 16.14
N SER A 49 -6.81 -16.64 16.30
CA SER A 49 -7.10 -17.57 15.22
C SER A 49 -7.80 -16.87 14.05
N SER A 50 -8.81 -16.04 14.34
CA SER A 50 -9.56 -15.29 13.35
C SER A 50 -8.69 -14.28 12.59
N THR A 51 -7.80 -13.56 13.28
CA THR A 51 -6.91 -12.60 12.61
C THR A 51 -5.91 -13.33 11.72
N THR A 52 -5.28 -14.41 12.19
CA THR A 52 -4.37 -15.21 11.35
C THR A 52 -5.06 -15.75 10.10
N THR A 53 -6.31 -16.23 10.21
CA THR A 53 -7.09 -16.66 9.05
C THR A 53 -7.36 -15.51 8.08
N GLN A 54 -7.69 -14.32 8.58
CA GLN A 54 -7.91 -13.14 7.75
C GLN A 54 -6.64 -12.73 6.99
N TYR A 55 -5.49 -12.70 7.66
CA TYR A 55 -4.20 -12.41 7.03
C TYR A 55 -3.89 -13.40 5.89
N LEU A 56 -4.10 -14.70 6.13
CA LEU A 56 -3.86 -15.74 5.13
C LEU A 56 -4.79 -15.57 3.92
N GLN A 57 -6.08 -15.32 4.14
CA GLN A 57 -7.04 -15.12 3.04
C GLN A 57 -6.72 -13.90 2.19
N SER A 58 -6.49 -12.74 2.83
CA SER A 58 -6.10 -11.52 2.13
C SER A 58 -4.74 -11.67 1.44
N GLY A 59 -3.77 -12.29 2.11
CA GLY A 59 -2.44 -12.54 1.56
C GLY A 59 -2.48 -13.43 0.32
N THR A 60 -3.24 -14.53 0.35
CA THR A 60 -3.42 -15.40 -0.83
C THR A 60 -4.10 -14.67 -1.97
N GLN A 61 -5.14 -13.87 -1.71
CA GLN A 61 -5.83 -13.12 -2.76
C GLN A 61 -4.92 -12.09 -3.42
N LEU A 62 -4.13 -11.36 -2.63
CA LEU A 62 -3.14 -10.40 -3.12
C LEU A 62 -2.03 -11.09 -3.92
N ASN A 63 -1.62 -12.29 -3.52
CA ASN A 63 -0.58 -13.03 -4.22
C ASN A 63 -1.07 -13.55 -5.57
N GLN A 64 -2.31 -14.02 -5.62
CA GLN A 64 -2.95 -14.44 -6.86
C GLN A 64 -3.12 -13.25 -7.83
N ASP A 65 -3.57 -12.09 -7.34
CA ASP A 65 -3.64 -10.85 -8.14
C ASP A 65 -2.27 -10.47 -8.71
N LEU A 66 -1.20 -10.58 -7.92
CA LEU A 66 0.16 -10.30 -8.39
C LEU A 66 0.59 -11.26 -9.51
N VAL A 67 0.38 -12.57 -9.35
CA VAL A 67 0.69 -13.56 -10.40
C VAL A 67 -0.07 -13.25 -11.68
N ASP A 68 -1.36 -12.94 -11.58
CA ASP A 68 -2.20 -12.64 -12.75
C ASP A 68 -1.76 -11.35 -13.45
N ARG A 69 -1.30 -10.34 -12.69
CA ARG A 69 -0.68 -9.13 -13.26
C ARG A 69 0.63 -9.43 -13.98
N VAL A 70 1.50 -10.26 -13.41
CA VAL A 70 2.76 -10.64 -14.06
C VAL A 70 2.49 -11.41 -15.36
N ARG A 71 1.51 -12.31 -15.36
CA ARG A 71 1.04 -12.98 -16.60
C ARG A 71 0.51 -11.99 -17.62
N SER A 72 -0.24 -10.97 -17.18
CA SER A 72 -0.73 -9.91 -18.06
C SER A 72 0.42 -9.13 -18.71
N VAL A 73 1.49 -8.81 -17.96
CA VAL A 73 2.67 -8.13 -18.53
C VAL A 73 3.38 -9.03 -19.53
N ALA A 74 3.62 -10.30 -19.19
CA ALA A 74 4.21 -11.27 -20.12
C ALA A 74 3.37 -11.43 -21.40
N GLY A 75 2.04 -11.32 -21.25
CA GLY A 75 1.04 -11.28 -22.29
C GLY A 75 1.09 -10.03 -23.18
N ALA A 76 1.52 -8.89 -22.66
CA ALA A 76 1.59 -7.65 -23.43
C ALA A 76 2.97 -7.48 -24.08
N THR A 77 4.03 -7.61 -23.28
CA THR A 77 5.41 -7.28 -23.64
C THR A 77 6.38 -8.26 -22.97
N TRP A 78 6.60 -9.42 -23.60
CA TRP A 78 7.49 -10.47 -23.07
C TRP A 78 8.88 -9.94 -22.67
N GLN A 79 9.44 -9.00 -23.44
CA GLN A 79 10.77 -8.46 -23.17
C GLN A 79 10.86 -7.68 -21.85
N ASP A 80 9.79 -6.99 -21.44
CA ASP A 80 9.77 -6.26 -20.16
C ASP A 80 9.91 -7.20 -18.96
N LEU A 81 9.48 -8.46 -19.11
CA LEU A 81 9.68 -9.52 -18.11
C LEU A 81 11.01 -10.24 -18.31
N HIS A 82 11.34 -10.61 -19.55
CA HIS A 82 12.53 -11.39 -19.88
C HIS A 82 13.83 -10.65 -19.59
N ASP A 83 13.90 -9.33 -19.75
CA ASP A 83 15.14 -8.57 -19.59
C ASP A 83 15.40 -8.15 -18.13
N LEU A 84 14.48 -8.45 -17.21
CA LEU A 84 14.67 -8.22 -15.78
C LEU A 84 15.85 -9.02 -15.23
N THR A 85 16.56 -8.43 -14.27
CA THR A 85 17.64 -9.09 -13.53
C THR A 85 17.10 -10.32 -12.80
N LYS A 86 17.72 -11.47 -13.06
CA LYS A 86 17.32 -12.76 -12.51
C LYS A 86 17.87 -12.99 -11.10
N GLY A 87 17.19 -13.82 -10.31
CA GLY A 87 17.63 -14.25 -9.00
C GLY A 87 16.94 -13.51 -7.86
N THR A 88 17.67 -12.69 -7.11
CA THR A 88 17.22 -12.13 -5.83
C THR A 88 16.55 -10.75 -5.94
N THR A 89 16.61 -10.10 -7.11
CA THR A 89 15.99 -8.79 -7.31
C THR A 89 14.46 -8.89 -7.20
N SER A 90 13.89 -7.99 -6.39
CA SER A 90 12.44 -7.95 -6.13
C SER A 90 11.77 -6.95 -7.06
N TYR A 91 10.61 -7.34 -7.59
CA TYR A 91 9.82 -6.52 -8.49
C TYR A 91 8.35 -6.53 -8.05
N PHE A 92 7.61 -5.49 -8.39
CA PHE A 92 6.15 -5.47 -8.28
C PHE A 92 5.53 -4.92 -9.57
N VAL A 93 4.24 -5.14 -9.75
CA VAL A 93 3.50 -4.69 -10.93
C VAL A 93 2.50 -3.62 -10.54
N SER A 94 2.56 -2.48 -11.23
CA SER A 94 1.65 -1.36 -11.04
C SER A 94 0.92 -1.03 -12.34
N ALA A 95 -0.31 -0.53 -12.23
CA ALA A 95 -1.02 0.03 -13.37
C ALA A 95 -0.53 1.46 -13.62
N SER A 96 -0.21 1.78 -14.87
CA SER A 96 0.00 3.14 -15.35
C SER A 96 -0.92 3.39 -16.54
N GLY A 97 -2.07 4.00 -16.27
CA GLY A 97 -3.08 4.27 -17.29
C GLY A 97 -3.70 2.97 -17.78
N THR A 98 -3.47 2.63 -19.04
CA THR A 98 -3.94 1.38 -19.66
C THR A 98 -2.90 0.26 -19.61
N GLU A 99 -1.68 0.54 -19.19
CA GLU A 99 -0.55 -0.39 -19.21
C GLU A 99 -0.24 -0.91 -17.80
N GLN A 100 0.37 -2.09 -17.73
CA GLN A 100 0.98 -2.63 -16.52
C GLN A 100 2.49 -2.48 -16.65
N ILE A 101 3.12 -1.86 -15.65
CA ILE A 101 4.56 -1.65 -15.61
C ILE A 101 5.19 -2.46 -14.48
N ILE A 102 6.38 -3.02 -14.73
CA ILE A 102 7.17 -3.71 -13.72
C ILE A 102 8.13 -2.70 -13.09
N ILE A 103 8.17 -2.68 -11.76
CA ILE A 103 8.98 -1.74 -10.98
C ILE A 103 9.85 -2.55 -10.02
N GLU A 104 11.15 -2.25 -9.98
CA GLU A 104 12.06 -2.82 -8.99
C GLU A 104 11.70 -2.28 -7.61
N GLY A 105 11.46 -3.15 -6.63
CA GLY A 105 11.01 -2.76 -5.29
C GLY A 105 10.08 -3.77 -4.62
N LYS A 106 9.43 -3.32 -3.55
CA LYS A 106 8.47 -4.13 -2.77
C LYS A 106 7.24 -3.29 -2.41
N GLU A 107 6.12 -3.55 -3.07
CA GLU A 107 4.90 -2.76 -2.92
C GLU A 107 4.22 -2.99 -1.57
N GLY A 108 3.86 -1.90 -0.90
CA GLY A 108 2.93 -1.92 0.21
C GLY A 108 1.48 -1.99 -0.28
N ALA A 109 0.83 -3.13 -0.04
CA ALA A 109 -0.59 -3.34 -0.31
C ALA A 109 -1.39 -3.27 1.00
N VAL A 110 -2.67 -2.89 0.92
CA VAL A 110 -3.54 -2.86 2.10
C VAL A 110 -4.86 -3.62 1.88
N SER A 111 -5.39 -4.24 2.95
CA SER A 111 -6.57 -5.11 2.88
C SER A 111 -7.89 -4.40 2.55
N ASN A 112 -8.00 -3.10 2.84
CA ASN A 112 -9.24 -2.32 2.70
C ASN A 112 -9.04 -1.13 1.76
N GLU A 113 -8.40 -1.38 0.62
CA GLU A 113 -8.11 -0.34 -0.35
C GLU A 113 -9.39 0.35 -0.85
N ILE A 114 -9.33 1.67 -0.97
CA ILE A 114 -10.43 2.49 -1.49
C ILE A 114 -10.00 2.98 -2.87
N PHE A 115 -10.55 2.36 -3.91
CA PHE A 115 -10.27 2.77 -5.29
C PHE A 115 -11.22 3.84 -5.80
N ASP A 116 -12.43 3.92 -5.21
CA ASP A 116 -13.43 4.88 -5.64
C ASP A 116 -12.96 6.31 -5.39
N GLY A 117 -12.86 7.08 -6.48
CA GLY A 117 -12.35 8.44 -6.49
C GLY A 117 -10.83 8.57 -6.34
N LEU A 118 -10.06 7.48 -6.24
CA LEU A 118 -8.60 7.54 -6.14
C LEU A 118 -8.00 8.09 -7.45
N VAL A 119 -7.21 9.15 -7.36
CA VAL A 119 -6.55 9.80 -8.51
C VAL A 119 -5.03 9.74 -8.45
N GLY A 120 -4.45 9.45 -7.29
CA GLY A 120 -3.02 9.29 -7.14
C GLY A 120 -2.70 8.54 -5.86
N ARG A 121 -1.76 7.60 -5.93
CA ARG A 121 -1.21 6.89 -4.77
C ARG A 121 0.29 6.73 -4.92
N TRP A 122 1.06 7.33 -4.01
CA TRP A 122 2.52 7.26 -3.99
C TRP A 122 2.96 6.57 -2.69
N GLY A 123 3.23 5.27 -2.79
CA GLY A 123 3.71 4.44 -1.67
C GLY A 123 5.20 4.60 -1.39
N PHE A 124 5.98 4.98 -2.41
CA PHE A 124 7.44 5.08 -2.34
C PHE A 124 8.14 3.72 -2.11
N ASP A 125 7.61 2.69 -2.75
CA ASP A 125 8.00 1.28 -2.63
C ASP A 125 9.08 0.81 -3.59
N GLU A 126 9.59 1.71 -4.42
CA GLU A 126 10.66 1.44 -5.37
C GLU A 126 11.98 1.12 -4.67
N ALA A 127 12.82 0.33 -5.34
CA ALA A 127 14.09 -0.11 -4.81
C ALA A 127 15.02 1.07 -4.47
N THR A 128 15.83 0.88 -3.42
CA THR A 128 16.79 1.87 -2.94
C THR A 128 18.14 1.80 -3.68
N SER A 129 18.39 0.69 -4.40
CA SER A 129 19.62 0.41 -5.16
C SER A 129 19.74 1.23 -6.43
N THR A 130 18.60 1.63 -6.97
CA THR A 130 18.52 2.36 -8.24
C THR A 130 18.43 3.83 -7.88
N ALA A 131 19.23 4.70 -8.53
CA ALA A 131 19.13 6.15 -8.41
C ALA A 131 17.84 6.68 -9.08
N THR A 132 16.72 5.96 -8.91
CA THR A 132 15.41 6.28 -9.42
C THR A 132 14.89 7.47 -8.63
N THR A 133 14.93 8.62 -9.30
CA THR A 133 14.22 9.82 -8.86
C THR A 133 12.72 9.69 -9.11
N THR A 134 12.26 8.71 -9.88
CA THR A 134 10.84 8.46 -10.10
C THR A 134 10.15 7.87 -8.86
N THR A 135 8.97 8.39 -8.59
CA THR A 135 7.99 7.87 -7.62
C THR A 135 6.74 7.50 -8.41
N PHE A 136 6.43 6.23 -8.50
CA PHE A 136 5.33 5.73 -9.31
C PHE A 136 4.01 5.91 -8.57
N ASP A 137 3.08 6.58 -9.23
CA ASP A 137 1.66 6.48 -8.95
C ASP A 137 1.13 5.05 -9.19
N THR A 138 0.61 4.42 -8.14
CA THR A 138 -0.01 3.08 -8.16
C THR A 138 -1.54 3.11 -8.25
N SER A 139 -2.15 4.29 -8.44
CA SER A 139 -3.61 4.42 -8.60
C SER A 139 -4.13 4.03 -10.00
N GLY A 140 -3.23 3.81 -10.97
CA GLY A 140 -3.59 3.59 -12.36
C GLY A 140 -3.82 4.87 -13.17
N LYS A 141 -3.51 6.06 -12.64
CA LYS A 141 -3.71 7.35 -13.35
C LYS A 141 -2.45 7.95 -13.96
N SER A 142 -1.32 7.24 -13.88
CA SER A 142 -0.02 7.65 -14.45
C SER A 142 0.48 9.00 -13.93
N ASN A 143 0.05 9.43 -12.75
CA ASN A 143 0.52 10.68 -12.17
C ASN A 143 1.85 10.48 -11.41
N HIS A 144 2.86 9.89 -12.05
CA HIS A 144 4.16 9.65 -11.44
C HIS A 144 4.83 10.96 -11.03
N GLY A 145 5.57 10.96 -9.93
CA GLY A 145 6.33 12.10 -9.46
C GLY A 145 7.83 11.91 -9.62
N THR A 146 8.57 13.01 -9.52
CA THR A 146 10.03 13.02 -9.60
C THR A 146 10.60 13.70 -8.35
N ILE A 147 11.46 13.00 -7.63
CA ILE A 147 12.25 13.51 -6.50
C ILE A 147 13.19 14.60 -7.02
N THR A 148 13.19 15.77 -6.37
CA THR A 148 14.01 16.93 -6.74
C THR A 148 15.46 16.85 -6.24
N SER A 149 16.27 17.84 -6.66
CA SER A 149 17.63 18.05 -6.13
C SER A 149 17.59 18.21 -4.62
N GLY A 150 18.52 17.56 -3.91
CA GLY A 150 18.49 17.37 -2.44
C GLY A 150 18.38 15.88 -2.06
N ALA A 151 17.73 15.10 -2.94
CA ALA A 151 17.51 13.66 -2.91
C ALA A 151 16.99 13.13 -1.57
N ALA A 152 15.67 13.27 -1.39
CA ALA A 152 14.93 12.47 -0.43
C ALA A 152 15.35 10.99 -0.56
N THR A 153 15.70 10.37 0.56
CA THR A 153 16.21 9.00 0.57
C THR A 153 15.09 8.04 0.93
N ARG A 154 15.06 6.89 0.26
CA ARG A 154 14.11 5.81 0.58
C ARG A 154 14.59 5.08 1.83
N ALA A 155 13.75 5.07 2.86
CA ALA A 155 13.96 4.27 4.07
C ALA A 155 13.17 2.96 3.96
N THR A 156 13.66 1.91 4.63
CA THR A 156 13.08 0.56 4.54
C THR A 156 12.73 -0.06 5.90
N SER A 157 13.25 0.49 7.01
CA SER A 157 13.09 -0.08 8.35
C SER A 157 12.23 0.76 9.30
N THR A 158 11.99 2.02 8.96
CA THR A 158 11.25 2.97 9.79
C THR A 158 9.82 3.21 9.30
N CYS A 159 9.46 2.73 8.12
CA CYS A 159 8.26 3.13 7.38
C CYS A 159 6.99 2.41 7.85
N LYS A 160 5.83 2.89 7.41
CA LYS A 160 4.53 2.30 7.79
C LYS A 160 4.05 1.26 6.79
N VAL A 161 4.29 1.50 5.51
CA VAL A 161 3.78 0.70 4.41
C VAL A 161 4.96 0.33 3.51
N SER A 162 5.67 -0.75 3.87
CA SER A 162 6.90 -1.17 3.19
C SER A 162 7.99 -0.09 3.25
N TYR A 163 8.13 0.78 2.24
CA TYR A 163 9.15 1.84 2.21
C TYR A 163 8.53 3.23 2.34
N CYS A 164 9.36 4.26 2.49
CA CYS A 164 8.91 5.65 2.62
C CYS A 164 10.03 6.61 2.24
N LEU A 165 9.70 7.87 1.98
CA LEU A 165 10.70 8.90 1.73
C LEU A 165 11.06 9.66 3.00
N ASN A 166 12.35 9.81 3.22
CA ASN A 166 12.96 10.67 4.24
C ASN A 166 13.33 12.02 3.62
N PHE A 167 12.70 13.08 4.11
CA PHE A 167 12.94 14.44 3.68
C PHE A 167 13.78 15.19 4.71
N ASN A 168 14.88 15.80 4.26
CA ASN A 168 15.83 16.53 5.11
C ASN A 168 15.32 17.90 5.61
N GLY A 169 14.22 18.40 5.02
CA GLY A 169 13.66 19.73 5.29
C GLY A 169 14.49 20.90 4.76
N ILE A 170 15.22 20.75 3.66
CA ILE A 170 16.01 21.82 3.03
C ILE A 170 15.53 22.07 1.60
N ASP A 171 15.59 21.05 0.75
CA ASP A 171 15.27 21.13 -0.69
C ASP A 171 14.65 19.83 -1.24
N ASP A 172 14.37 18.86 -0.37
CA ASP A 172 13.79 17.58 -0.73
C ASP A 172 12.28 17.70 -0.98
N GLY A 173 11.84 17.35 -2.18
CA GLY A 173 10.42 17.24 -2.52
C GLY A 173 10.20 16.26 -3.66
N VAL A 174 8.93 15.93 -3.90
CA VAL A 174 8.49 15.18 -5.08
C VAL A 174 7.60 16.07 -5.91
N ASN A 175 8.03 16.37 -7.13
CA ASN A 175 7.21 17.06 -8.12
C ASN A 175 6.35 16.03 -8.87
N VAL A 176 5.06 16.02 -8.60
CA VAL A 176 4.07 15.15 -9.26
C VAL A 176 3.59 15.72 -10.60
N GLY A 177 3.96 16.97 -10.89
CA GLY A 177 3.52 17.68 -12.08
C GLY A 177 2.06 18.13 -11.98
N SER A 178 1.56 18.69 -13.08
CA SER A 178 0.18 19.17 -13.18
C SER A 178 -0.68 18.19 -13.96
N SER A 179 -1.90 17.96 -13.50
CA SER A 179 -2.87 17.07 -14.15
C SER A 179 -4.29 17.61 -13.93
N SER A 180 -5.17 17.42 -14.92
CA SER A 180 -6.60 17.76 -14.77
C SER A 180 -7.30 16.86 -13.75
N ASN A 181 -6.74 15.69 -13.44
CA ASN A 181 -7.23 14.77 -12.42
C ASN A 181 -7.30 15.41 -11.02
N TYR A 182 -6.52 16.49 -10.77
CA TYR A 182 -6.50 17.23 -9.52
C TYR A 182 -7.47 18.43 -9.48
N ASN A 183 -8.17 18.73 -10.58
CA ASN A 183 -9.02 19.91 -10.68
C ASN A 183 -10.43 19.64 -10.11
N SER A 184 -10.52 18.99 -8.95
CA SER A 184 -11.79 18.72 -8.29
C SER A 184 -12.13 19.81 -7.26
N SER A 185 -13.41 20.20 -7.20
CA SER A 185 -13.93 21.13 -6.19
C SER A 185 -14.18 20.47 -4.82
N SER A 186 -14.12 19.13 -4.77
CA SER A 186 -14.18 18.33 -3.54
C SER A 186 -13.11 17.25 -3.60
N PHE A 187 -12.39 17.01 -2.51
CA PHE A 187 -11.27 16.08 -2.53
C PHE A 187 -10.95 15.55 -1.14
N SER A 188 -10.10 14.52 -1.08
CA SER A 188 -9.43 14.10 0.13
C SER A 188 -7.96 13.85 -0.12
N LEU A 189 -7.13 14.18 0.86
CA LEU A 189 -5.70 13.90 0.88
C LEU A 189 -5.42 13.02 2.09
N ALA A 190 -4.75 11.89 1.91
CA ALA A 190 -4.36 11.00 3.00
C ALA A 190 -2.87 10.69 2.91
N MET A 191 -2.21 10.58 4.05
CA MET A 191 -0.78 10.23 4.12
C MET A 191 -0.41 9.74 5.52
N TRP A 192 0.64 8.95 5.59
CA TRP A 192 1.36 8.68 6.82
C TRP A 192 2.53 9.65 6.94
N ILE A 193 2.66 10.32 8.08
CA ILE A 193 3.76 11.25 8.35
C ILE A 193 4.41 10.99 9.69
N ASN A 194 5.73 11.10 9.75
CA ASN A 194 6.52 11.04 10.98
C ASN A 194 7.50 12.21 11.02
N PRO A 195 7.14 13.30 11.72
CA PRO A 195 8.01 14.47 11.83
C PRO A 195 9.33 14.10 12.52
N ILE A 196 10.46 14.42 11.88
CA ILE A 196 11.80 14.25 12.47
C ILE A 196 12.13 15.49 13.30
N THR A 197 11.85 16.68 12.74
CA THR A 197 11.90 17.94 13.48
C THR A 197 10.69 18.81 13.12
N ILE A 198 10.24 19.58 14.11
CA ILE A 198 9.24 20.65 13.90
C ILE A 198 10.02 21.96 13.95
N LYS A 199 10.14 22.65 12.82
CA LYS A 199 10.92 23.88 12.76
C LYS A 199 10.27 24.99 13.58
N SER A 200 11.08 25.67 14.39
CA SER A 200 10.70 26.93 15.04
C SER A 200 10.75 28.06 14.02
N GLY A 201 9.61 28.60 13.60
CA GLY A 201 9.55 29.64 12.56
C GLY A 201 8.13 30.02 12.16
N ASP A 202 8.00 30.76 11.06
CA ASP A 202 6.72 31.22 10.50
C ASP A 202 5.72 30.06 10.41
N GLN A 203 4.53 30.29 10.93
CA GLN A 203 3.49 29.27 11.17
C GLN A 203 2.96 28.58 9.90
N TYR A 204 3.43 29.01 8.73
CA TYR A 204 3.04 28.55 7.40
C TYR A 204 4.17 27.80 6.67
N ASN A 205 5.31 27.58 7.34
CA ASN A 205 6.52 26.95 6.81
C ASN A 205 6.72 25.59 7.51
N ASN A 206 6.72 24.50 6.74
CA ASN A 206 6.88 23.06 7.05
C ASN A 206 5.87 22.30 6.16
N ILE A 207 5.96 22.52 4.84
CA ILE A 207 4.99 21.96 3.89
C ILE A 207 5.24 20.47 3.74
N VAL A 208 4.17 19.68 3.90
CA VAL A 208 4.13 18.24 3.59
C VAL A 208 3.46 17.98 2.25
N MET A 209 2.61 18.90 1.77
CA MET A 209 2.03 18.86 0.44
C MET A 209 1.56 20.25 0.01
N GLY A 210 1.80 20.61 -1.25
CA GLY A 210 1.45 21.92 -1.80
C GLY A 210 0.97 21.84 -3.23
N ARG A 211 -0.04 22.65 -3.55
CA ARG A 211 -0.48 22.89 -4.93
C ARG A 211 -1.11 24.26 -4.98
N GLU A 212 -0.34 25.28 -5.34
CA GLU A 212 -0.82 26.67 -5.30
C GLU A 212 -0.23 27.57 -6.37
N SER A 213 -0.97 28.62 -6.69
CA SER A 213 -0.52 29.83 -7.34
C SER A 213 -0.77 30.99 -6.36
N TYR A 214 0.30 31.71 -6.04
CA TYR A 214 0.31 32.77 -5.03
C TYR A 214 -0.79 33.81 -5.27
N LEU A 215 -1.58 34.08 -4.23
CA LEU A 215 -2.75 34.98 -4.21
C LEU A 215 -3.85 34.67 -5.22
N SER A 216 -3.84 33.48 -5.82
CA SER A 216 -4.73 33.12 -6.93
C SER A 216 -5.57 31.88 -6.65
N SER A 217 -4.94 30.72 -6.48
CA SER A 217 -5.64 29.44 -6.37
C SER A 217 -4.79 28.38 -5.67
N GLY A 218 -5.43 27.42 -4.99
CA GLY A 218 -4.74 26.26 -4.43
C GLY A 218 -4.72 26.16 -2.91
N PHE A 219 -3.72 25.44 -2.40
CA PHE A 219 -3.55 25.17 -0.98
C PHE A 219 -2.10 24.90 -0.58
N ARG A 220 -1.85 25.08 0.72
CA ARG A 220 -0.70 24.58 1.47
C ARG A 220 -1.19 23.63 2.55
N PHE A 221 -0.49 22.51 2.72
CA PHE A 221 -0.70 21.58 3.80
C PHE A 221 0.63 21.31 4.52
N GLY A 222 0.67 21.53 5.82
CA GLY A 222 1.92 21.49 6.58
C GLY A 222 1.74 21.40 8.08
N ILE A 223 2.88 21.45 8.79
CA ILE A 223 2.95 21.33 10.25
C ILE A 223 3.26 22.71 10.85
N ARG A 224 2.40 23.25 11.72
CA ARG A 224 2.70 24.50 12.44
C ARG A 224 3.85 24.29 13.42
N ASN A 225 4.45 25.38 13.87
CA ASN A 225 5.46 25.35 14.94
C ASN A 225 4.94 24.76 16.27
N SER A 226 3.62 24.72 16.48
CA SER A 226 2.97 24.03 17.61
C SER A 226 2.87 22.50 17.44
N GLY A 227 3.27 21.96 16.28
CA GLY A 227 3.10 20.56 15.89
C GLY A 227 1.70 20.22 15.36
N GLN A 228 0.77 21.18 15.31
CA GLN A 228 -0.56 20.97 14.73
C GLN A 228 -0.50 20.98 13.21
N MET A 229 -1.28 20.13 12.56
CA MET A 229 -1.46 20.15 11.12
C MET A 229 -2.31 21.35 10.71
N LEU A 230 -1.95 21.98 9.59
CA LEU A 230 -2.67 23.10 9.01
C LEU A 230 -2.84 22.89 7.51
N PHE A 231 -4.10 22.86 7.07
CA PHE A 231 -4.49 22.98 5.67
C PHE A 231 -5.02 24.39 5.43
N TRP A 232 -4.41 25.13 4.51
CA TRP A 232 -4.66 26.55 4.35
C TRP A 232 -4.72 26.95 2.88
N THR A 233 -5.74 27.74 2.52
CA THR A 233 -5.95 28.25 1.16
C THR A 233 -5.88 29.78 1.10
N GLY A 234 -5.71 30.46 2.23
CA GLY A 234 -5.85 31.92 2.34
C GLY A 234 -4.86 32.70 1.47
N GLN A 235 -3.61 32.24 1.40
CA GLN A 235 -2.60 32.82 0.51
C GLN A 235 -2.78 32.44 -0.94
N SER A 236 -3.70 31.54 -1.23
CA SER A 236 -3.95 30.96 -2.55
C SER A 236 -5.38 31.32 -3.01
N GLY A 237 -5.90 32.48 -2.61
CA GLY A 237 -7.21 33.02 -3.06
C GLY A 237 -8.45 32.40 -2.42
N GLY A 238 -8.33 31.29 -1.68
CA GLY A 238 -9.42 30.71 -0.90
C GLY A 238 -9.59 31.37 0.47
N THR A 239 -10.52 30.84 1.27
CA THR A 239 -10.78 31.30 2.64
C THR A 239 -10.76 30.17 3.68
N LEU A 240 -10.54 28.92 3.26
CA LEU A 240 -10.43 27.78 4.16
C LEU A 240 -9.12 27.83 4.97
N SER A 241 -9.26 27.71 6.29
CA SER A 241 -8.16 27.51 7.23
C SER A 241 -8.57 26.42 8.22
N LEU A 242 -7.99 25.25 8.05
CA LEU A 242 -8.34 24.03 8.78
C LEU A 242 -7.14 23.57 9.58
N GLN A 243 -7.29 23.52 10.90
CA GLN A 243 -6.24 23.14 11.81
C GLN A 243 -6.65 21.92 12.63
N SER A 244 -5.69 21.04 12.92
CA SER A 244 -5.87 19.96 13.89
C SER A 244 -5.88 20.50 15.33
N ASN A 245 -6.66 19.87 16.20
CA ASN A 245 -6.69 20.14 17.62
C ASN A 245 -5.44 19.55 18.28
N SER A 246 -5.08 18.32 17.89
CA SER A 246 -3.93 17.58 18.38
C SER A 246 -2.64 18.07 17.72
N SER A 247 -1.54 18.06 18.50
CA SER A 247 -0.19 18.27 17.99
C SER A 247 0.52 16.93 17.77
N LEU A 248 1.24 16.82 16.66
CA LEU A 248 2.04 15.65 16.33
C LEU A 248 3.36 15.71 17.10
N ALA A 249 3.70 14.61 17.77
CA ALA A 249 5.02 14.44 18.37
C ALA A 249 6.04 13.98 17.33
N VAL A 250 7.29 14.43 17.48
CA VAL A 250 8.40 13.95 16.65
C VAL A 250 8.68 12.46 16.86
N GLY A 251 9.14 11.77 15.83
CA GLY A 251 9.55 10.36 15.90
C GLY A 251 8.41 9.34 15.95
N SER A 252 7.15 9.77 15.75
CA SER A 252 5.99 8.88 15.68
C SER A 252 5.23 9.08 14.38
N PHE A 253 4.77 7.97 13.79
CA PHE A 253 3.90 8.04 12.61
C PHE A 253 2.45 8.34 12.98
N TYR A 254 1.86 9.27 12.25
CA TYR A 254 0.45 9.62 12.29
C TYR A 254 -0.15 9.44 10.90
N HIS A 255 -1.35 8.89 10.84
CA HIS A 255 -2.14 8.91 9.61
C HIS A 255 -2.98 10.18 9.61
N VAL A 256 -2.72 11.07 8.66
CA VAL A 256 -3.42 12.36 8.57
C VAL A 256 -4.24 12.39 7.29
N VAL A 257 -5.52 12.75 7.43
CA VAL A 257 -6.44 12.89 6.30
C VAL A 257 -7.10 14.26 6.34
N VAL A 258 -7.08 14.96 5.21
CA VAL A 258 -7.91 16.13 4.96
C VAL A 258 -9.04 15.73 4.02
N THR A 259 -10.26 16.16 4.32
CA THR A 259 -11.42 16.01 3.43
C THR A 259 -12.02 17.39 3.18
N TYR A 260 -12.46 17.68 1.96
CA TYR A 260 -13.14 18.92 1.61
C TYR A 260 -14.34 18.63 0.72
N SER A 261 -15.54 19.01 1.20
CA SER A 261 -16.82 18.73 0.53
C SER A 261 -17.24 19.77 -0.51
N GLY A 262 -16.41 20.79 -0.76
CA GLY A 262 -16.78 21.97 -1.56
C GLY A 262 -17.15 23.20 -0.70
N THR A 263 -17.43 23.00 0.59
CA THR A 263 -17.78 24.08 1.54
C THR A 263 -17.15 23.91 2.92
N THR A 264 -16.99 22.66 3.38
CA THR A 264 -16.46 22.34 4.69
C THR A 264 -15.25 21.44 4.56
N GLY A 265 -14.17 21.79 5.25
CA GLY A 265 -12.99 20.98 5.42
C GLY A 265 -13.00 20.25 6.77
N ASN A 266 -12.56 19.00 6.82
CA ASN A 266 -12.30 18.26 8.06
C ASN A 266 -10.91 17.66 8.02
N ILE A 267 -10.22 17.68 9.17
CA ILE A 267 -8.94 16.99 9.35
C ILE A 267 -9.13 15.83 10.32
N TYR A 268 -8.50 14.72 10.01
CA TYR A 268 -8.50 13.51 10.81
C TYR A 268 -7.08 13.14 11.16
N VAL A 269 -6.85 12.73 12.40
CA VAL A 269 -5.58 12.19 12.88
C VAL A 269 -5.85 10.80 13.43
N ASN A 270 -5.12 9.80 12.91
CA ASN A 270 -5.26 8.38 13.28
C ASN A 270 -6.71 7.88 13.18
N GLY A 271 -7.40 8.28 12.11
CA GLY A 271 -8.78 7.86 11.81
C GLY A 271 -9.87 8.62 12.58
N ILE A 272 -9.52 9.55 13.47
CA ILE A 272 -10.46 10.29 14.32
C ILE A 272 -10.54 11.74 13.84
N SER A 273 -11.76 12.31 13.77
CA SER A 273 -11.94 13.73 13.43
C SER A 273 -11.29 14.61 14.49
N ASP A 274 -10.37 15.47 14.04
CA ASP A 274 -9.51 16.27 14.92
C ASP A 274 -9.58 17.77 14.58
N GLY A 275 -10.48 18.18 13.69
CA GLY A 275 -10.73 19.58 13.38
C GLY A 275 -11.68 19.76 12.20
N SER A 276 -12.41 20.87 12.17
CA SER A 276 -13.33 21.23 11.10
C SER A 276 -13.39 22.74 10.91
N ALA A 277 -13.53 23.18 9.66
CA ALA A 277 -13.69 24.58 9.31
C ALA A 277 -14.51 24.72 8.02
N SER A 278 -15.24 25.83 7.91
CA SER A 278 -15.91 26.22 6.66
C SER A 278 -15.10 27.29 5.95
N GLY A 279 -15.11 27.27 4.63
CA GLY A 279 -14.38 28.21 3.80
C GLY A 279 -14.31 27.75 2.36
N SER A 280 -13.81 28.61 1.48
CA SER A 280 -13.66 28.34 0.05
C SER A 280 -12.27 27.81 -0.28
N TYR A 281 -12.22 26.87 -1.21
CA TYR A 281 -11.04 26.46 -1.95
C TYR A 281 -11.19 26.92 -3.41
N VAL A 282 -10.17 27.58 -3.96
CA VAL A 282 -10.14 27.97 -5.37
C VAL A 282 -9.29 26.94 -6.11
N VAL A 283 -9.90 26.17 -7.01
CA VAL A 283 -9.22 25.10 -7.76
C VAL A 283 -8.14 25.70 -8.67
N PRO A 284 -6.85 25.36 -8.49
CA PRO A 284 -5.81 25.80 -9.41
C PRO A 284 -5.80 24.93 -10.67
N THR A 285 -5.48 25.55 -11.81
CA THR A 285 -5.34 24.88 -13.11
C THR A 285 -3.93 25.07 -13.66
N GLY A 286 -3.33 24.03 -14.23
CA GLY A 286 -1.95 24.11 -14.75
C GLY A 286 -0.87 24.27 -13.67
N VAL A 287 -1.22 24.07 -12.40
CA VAL A 287 -0.29 24.14 -11.27
C VAL A 287 0.10 22.72 -10.84
N SER A 288 1.40 22.50 -10.67
CA SER A 288 1.96 21.24 -10.22
C SER A 288 1.59 20.92 -8.76
N LEU A 289 1.34 19.64 -8.50
CA LEU A 289 1.27 19.08 -7.17
C LEU A 289 2.69 18.74 -6.67
N TRP A 290 2.95 19.04 -5.42
CA TRP A 290 4.19 18.76 -4.73
C TRP A 290 3.93 17.98 -3.45
N ILE A 291 4.68 16.90 -3.23
CA ILE A 291 4.80 16.24 -1.93
C ILE A 291 6.07 16.80 -1.27
N ASN A 292 5.94 17.27 -0.04
CA ASN A 292 6.97 18.00 0.69
C ASN A 292 7.58 19.17 -0.10
N GLY A 293 6.75 20.00 -0.73
CA GLY A 293 7.21 21.15 -1.51
C GLY A 293 6.08 22.13 -1.85
N GLY A 294 6.44 23.33 -2.31
CA GLY A 294 5.49 24.39 -2.66
C GLY A 294 6.11 25.50 -3.51
N ILE A 295 5.33 26.54 -3.84
CA ILE A 295 5.81 27.68 -4.65
C ILE A 295 6.11 28.88 -3.74
N GLY A 296 7.12 29.69 -4.10
CA GLY A 296 7.31 31.03 -3.54
C GLY A 296 7.93 31.07 -2.14
N GLY A 297 8.98 30.29 -1.89
CA GLY A 297 9.72 30.29 -0.61
C GLY A 297 9.06 29.50 0.52
N ALA A 298 8.08 28.66 0.19
CA ALA A 298 7.52 27.70 1.12
C ALA A 298 8.62 26.74 1.59
N GLN A 299 8.80 26.59 2.91
CA GLN A 299 9.84 25.71 3.45
C GLN A 299 9.32 24.29 3.62
N GLU A 300 10.12 23.34 3.17
CA GLU A 300 9.91 21.90 3.22
C GLU A 300 9.97 21.39 4.67
N SER A 301 9.26 20.31 4.96
CA SER A 301 9.31 19.68 6.28
C SER A 301 10.43 18.64 6.38
N ASN A 302 10.97 18.47 7.59
CA ASN A 302 11.93 17.40 7.90
C ASN A 302 11.17 16.23 8.53
N THR A 303 10.84 15.22 7.72
CA THR A 303 9.85 14.20 8.06
C THR A 303 10.06 12.94 7.22
N TYR A 304 9.54 11.81 7.69
CA TYR A 304 9.19 10.71 6.81
C TYR A 304 7.76 10.90 6.29
N ILE A 305 7.51 10.62 5.01
CA ILE A 305 6.16 10.56 4.42
C ILE A 305 6.02 9.24 3.66
N ASP A 306 4.86 8.62 3.83
CA ASP A 306 4.53 7.29 3.32
C ASP A 306 3.06 7.24 2.85
N ASP A 307 2.78 6.39 1.85
CA ASP A 307 1.46 6.07 1.31
C ASP A 307 0.56 7.30 1.09
N VAL A 308 1.05 8.25 0.30
CA VAL A 308 0.35 9.49 -0.03
C VAL A 308 -0.75 9.21 -1.03
N ARG A 309 -1.96 9.67 -0.76
CA ARG A 309 -3.14 9.44 -1.58
C ARG A 309 -3.91 10.72 -1.84
N TRP A 310 -4.42 10.87 -3.06
CA TRP A 310 -5.39 11.89 -3.43
C TRP A 310 -6.66 11.23 -3.94
N TYR A 311 -7.81 11.65 -3.41
CA TYR A 311 -9.13 11.30 -3.90
C TYR A 311 -9.86 12.54 -4.47
N ASN A 312 -10.55 12.40 -5.60
CA ASN A 312 -11.32 13.47 -6.24
C ASN A 312 -12.72 13.69 -5.64
N ARG A 313 -12.94 13.18 -4.44
CA ARG A 313 -14.15 13.32 -3.63
C ARG A 313 -13.79 13.43 -2.16
N ALA A 314 -14.72 13.92 -1.35
CA ALA A 314 -14.60 13.85 0.10
C ALA A 314 -14.87 12.41 0.57
N LEU A 315 -13.88 11.79 1.21
CA LEU A 315 -14.06 10.54 1.95
C LEU A 315 -14.98 10.76 3.17
N SER A 316 -15.81 9.75 3.46
CA SER A 316 -16.60 9.68 4.68
C SER A 316 -15.73 9.35 5.90
N ALA A 317 -16.23 9.62 7.11
CA ALA A 317 -15.52 9.28 8.35
C ALA A 317 -15.23 7.76 8.45
N ASP A 318 -16.17 6.92 8.01
CA ASP A 318 -15.99 5.47 8.00
C ASP A 318 -14.90 5.03 7.01
N GLU A 319 -14.81 5.66 5.84
CA GLU A 319 -13.74 5.41 4.88
C GLU A 319 -12.37 5.84 5.43
N VAL A 320 -12.31 6.99 6.11
CA VAL A 320 -11.08 7.44 6.77
C VAL A 320 -10.65 6.46 7.87
N GLN A 321 -11.59 5.96 8.66
CA GLN A 321 -11.33 4.96 9.69
C GLN A 321 -10.88 3.63 9.09
N ARG A 322 -11.44 3.22 7.93
CA ARG A 322 -11.02 2.03 7.19
C ARG A 322 -9.59 2.14 6.68
N LEU A 323 -9.18 3.30 6.16
CA LEU A 323 -7.79 3.53 5.75
C LEU A 323 -6.84 3.43 6.95
N TRP A 324 -7.18 4.06 8.07
CA TRP A 324 -6.38 3.98 9.29
C TRP A 324 -6.22 2.55 9.83
N ASN A 325 -7.31 1.79 9.92
CA ASN A 325 -7.31 0.43 10.46
C ASN A 325 -6.88 -0.63 9.42
N SER A 326 -6.41 -0.21 8.25
CA SER A 326 -6.04 -1.13 7.19
C SER A 326 -4.85 -1.99 7.58
N THR A 327 -4.92 -3.26 7.20
CA THR A 327 -3.83 -4.20 7.37
C THR A 327 -2.83 -4.01 6.24
N VAL A 328 -1.56 -3.86 6.59
CA VAL A 328 -0.47 -3.68 5.62
C VAL A 328 0.14 -5.04 5.26
N PHE A 329 0.34 -5.22 3.96
CA PHE A 329 1.06 -6.33 3.34
C PHE A 329 2.18 -5.77 2.48
N THR A 330 3.25 -6.54 2.32
CA THR A 330 4.31 -6.26 1.34
C THR A 330 4.25 -7.32 0.26
N ARG A 331 4.10 -6.93 -1.01
CA ARG A 331 4.02 -7.86 -2.14
C ARG A 331 5.10 -7.58 -3.18
N TYR A 332 5.68 -8.65 -3.71
CA TYR A 332 6.70 -8.58 -4.75
C TYR A 332 6.89 -9.97 -5.39
N PHE A 333 7.57 -10.03 -6.53
CA PHE A 333 7.99 -11.26 -7.16
C PHE A 333 9.48 -11.22 -7.50
N THR A 334 10.08 -12.40 -7.61
CA THR A 334 11.40 -12.60 -8.19
C THR A 334 11.26 -13.43 -9.47
N ILE A 335 12.26 -13.35 -10.34
CA ILE A 335 12.26 -14.04 -11.63
C ILE A 335 13.57 -14.80 -11.82
N GLU A 336 13.47 -16.00 -12.37
CA GLU A 336 14.60 -16.89 -12.62
C GLU A 336 14.47 -17.48 -14.03
N ASN A 337 15.62 -17.72 -14.67
CA ASN A 337 15.67 -18.46 -15.92
C ASN A 337 15.20 -19.90 -15.70
N VAL A 338 14.61 -20.48 -16.75
CA VAL A 338 14.14 -21.86 -16.76
C VAL A 338 15.10 -22.69 -17.59
N MET A 339 15.60 -23.77 -17.01
CA MET A 339 16.49 -24.69 -17.70
C MET A 339 15.71 -25.93 -18.15
N ARG A 340 16.02 -26.46 -19.34
CA ARG A 340 15.47 -27.71 -19.86
C ARG A 340 16.52 -28.79 -20.06
N ASP A 341 16.17 -30.03 -19.73
CA ASP A 341 17.01 -31.19 -19.99
C ASP A 341 16.93 -31.65 -21.47
N SER A 342 17.61 -32.74 -21.82
CA SER A 342 17.61 -33.29 -23.18
C SER A 342 16.25 -33.82 -23.65
N ASN A 343 15.32 -34.09 -22.73
CA ASN A 343 13.96 -34.52 -23.05
C ASN A 343 13.02 -33.32 -23.24
N GLY A 344 13.48 -32.11 -22.93
CA GLY A 344 12.70 -30.88 -22.97
C GLY A 344 11.88 -30.63 -21.71
N ASP A 345 12.15 -31.35 -20.63
CA ASP A 345 11.49 -31.16 -19.33
C ASP A 345 12.21 -30.08 -18.52
N ILE A 346 11.47 -29.34 -17.69
CA ILE A 346 12.05 -28.33 -16.80
C ILE A 346 12.91 -29.02 -15.75
N THR A 347 14.16 -28.59 -15.61
CA THR A 347 15.10 -29.09 -14.61
C THR A 347 15.56 -27.99 -13.66
N ALA A 348 15.80 -28.36 -12.40
CA ALA A 348 16.30 -27.44 -11.37
C ALA A 348 17.80 -27.15 -11.48
N ALA A 349 18.56 -28.00 -12.19
CA ALA A 349 20.00 -27.85 -12.38
C ALA A 349 20.48 -28.53 -13.67
N GLY A 350 21.50 -27.96 -14.30
CA GLY A 350 21.97 -28.38 -15.62
C GLY A 350 20.95 -28.05 -16.72
N GLY A 351 21.20 -28.53 -17.94
CA GLY A 351 20.34 -28.27 -19.10
C GLY A 351 20.69 -26.99 -19.86
N ASN A 352 19.87 -26.69 -20.87
CA ASN A 352 19.98 -25.48 -21.69
C ASN A 352 18.92 -24.47 -21.26
N ASP A 353 19.26 -23.19 -21.36
CA ASP A 353 18.36 -22.09 -21.04
C ASP A 353 17.16 -22.07 -22.00
N ASP A 354 15.95 -21.91 -21.46
CA ASP A 354 14.72 -21.70 -22.21
C ASP A 354 14.31 -20.22 -22.10
N PRO A 355 14.76 -19.34 -23.01
CA PRO A 355 14.44 -17.92 -22.96
C PRO A 355 12.96 -17.62 -23.28
N SER A 356 12.16 -18.62 -23.67
CA SER A 356 10.72 -18.49 -23.87
C SER A 356 9.90 -18.81 -22.62
N THR A 357 10.53 -19.28 -21.55
CA THR A 357 9.88 -19.56 -20.26
C THR A 357 10.67 -18.91 -19.13
N GLN A 358 9.96 -18.27 -18.20
CA GLN A 358 10.56 -17.70 -16.99
C GLN A 358 9.82 -18.23 -15.77
N LYS A 359 10.58 -18.56 -14.73
CA LYS A 359 10.00 -18.96 -13.44
C LYS A 359 9.84 -17.71 -12.61
N ILE A 360 8.61 -17.43 -12.18
CA ILE A 360 8.33 -16.38 -11.23
C ILE A 360 8.05 -16.98 -9.87
N THR A 361 8.54 -16.35 -8.81
CA THR A 361 8.12 -16.64 -7.45
C THR A 361 7.57 -15.36 -6.85
N SER A 362 6.28 -15.36 -6.57
CA SER A 362 5.56 -14.24 -5.97
C SER A 362 5.45 -14.43 -4.47
N TYR A 363 5.53 -13.33 -3.72
CA TYR A 363 5.54 -13.28 -2.27
C TYR A 363 4.56 -12.22 -1.78
N VAL A 364 3.82 -12.56 -0.74
CA VAL A 364 3.08 -11.60 0.07
C VAL A 364 3.44 -11.82 1.53
N GLU A 365 3.92 -10.76 2.17
CA GLU A 365 4.46 -10.76 3.53
C GLU A 365 3.63 -9.84 4.43
N TRP A 366 3.51 -10.18 5.71
CA TRP A 366 2.87 -9.33 6.72
C TRP A 366 3.52 -9.54 8.10
N PRO A 367 3.38 -8.58 9.03
CA PRO A 367 3.84 -8.74 10.39
C PRO A 367 3.16 -9.94 11.06
N GLY A 368 3.93 -10.95 11.45
CA GLY A 368 3.47 -12.11 12.20
C GLY A 368 3.53 -11.88 13.72
N ALA A 369 3.33 -12.93 14.50
CA ALA A 369 3.41 -12.85 15.96
C ALA A 369 4.86 -12.60 16.41
N GLY A 370 5.09 -11.51 17.16
CA GLY A 370 6.42 -11.14 17.65
C GLY A 370 7.31 -10.60 16.52
N THR A 371 8.44 -11.24 16.27
CA THR A 371 9.38 -10.90 15.18
C THR A 371 9.20 -11.78 13.94
N ALA A 372 8.25 -12.72 13.96
CA ALA A 372 8.00 -13.59 12.81
C ALA A 372 7.33 -12.79 11.68
N THR A 373 7.65 -13.13 10.44
CA THR A 373 6.95 -12.62 9.25
C THR A 373 6.02 -13.71 8.74
N GLY A 374 4.72 -13.40 8.61
CA GLY A 374 3.80 -14.27 7.90
C GLY A 374 4.00 -14.11 6.40
N GLN A 375 3.95 -15.20 5.65
CA GLN A 375 4.20 -15.18 4.21
C GLN A 375 3.32 -16.20 3.48
N VAL A 376 2.84 -15.82 2.29
CA VAL A 376 2.38 -16.76 1.25
C VAL A 376 3.28 -16.56 0.04
N SER A 377 3.63 -17.65 -0.63
CA SER A 377 4.31 -17.60 -1.93
C SER A 377 3.61 -18.48 -2.97
N ILE A 378 3.70 -18.07 -4.24
CA ILE A 378 3.22 -18.84 -5.39
C ILE A 378 4.35 -18.89 -6.41
N ILE A 379 4.72 -20.10 -6.82
CA ILE A 379 5.62 -20.34 -7.95
C ILE A 379 4.75 -20.52 -9.19
N ASP A 380 5.09 -19.82 -10.26
CA ASP A 380 4.44 -19.94 -11.55
C ASP A 380 5.48 -19.93 -12.68
N TYR A 381 5.14 -20.56 -13.80
CA TYR A 381 5.99 -20.60 -14.99
C TYR A 381 5.28 -19.84 -16.09
N VAL A 382 5.80 -18.66 -16.40
CA VAL A 382 5.23 -17.80 -17.41
C VAL A 382 5.95 -18.08 -18.73
N THR A 383 5.18 -18.40 -19.76
CA THR A 383 5.68 -18.67 -21.10
C THR A 383 5.28 -17.56 -22.02
N ARG A 384 6.16 -17.21 -22.96
CA ARG A 384 5.80 -16.33 -24.06
C ARG A 384 4.65 -16.96 -24.84
N TRP A 385 3.52 -16.26 -24.93
CA TRP A 385 2.44 -16.66 -25.83
C TRP A 385 2.88 -16.41 -27.27
N ALA A 386 2.45 -17.26 -28.20
CA ALA A 386 2.87 -17.21 -29.59
C ALA A 386 2.53 -15.86 -30.23
N ASN A 387 3.55 -15.01 -30.44
CA ASN A 387 3.42 -13.93 -31.42
C ASN A 387 3.37 -14.61 -32.79
N ARG A 388 2.23 -14.53 -33.49
CA ARG A 388 2.10 -14.90 -34.92
C ARG A 388 2.87 -13.93 -35.84
N ILE A 389 4.12 -13.62 -35.48
CA ILE A 389 5.01 -12.72 -36.22
C ILE A 389 6.22 -13.52 -36.71
N LEU A 390 5.96 -14.71 -37.23
CA LEU A 390 6.89 -15.39 -38.10
C LEU A 390 6.07 -16.06 -39.19
N ASN A 391 5.93 -15.37 -40.33
CA ASN A 391 5.48 -16.00 -41.55
C ASN A 391 6.74 -16.27 -42.39
N GLN A 392 7.21 -17.51 -42.35
CA GLN A 392 8.38 -17.94 -43.08
C GLN A 392 8.01 -18.05 -44.57
N SER A 393 8.64 -17.22 -45.42
CA SER A 393 8.42 -17.26 -46.88
C SER A 393 9.37 -18.19 -47.63
N ASP A 394 10.32 -18.84 -46.95
CA ASP A 394 11.28 -19.78 -47.54
C ASP A 394 11.41 -21.10 -46.76
N TRP A 395 12.05 -22.10 -47.37
CA TRP A 395 11.93 -23.53 -47.04
C TRP A 395 13.15 -24.13 -46.31
N SER A 396 14.02 -23.33 -45.70
CA SER A 396 15.11 -23.87 -44.89
C SER A 396 14.75 -23.79 -43.41
N GLY A 397 14.13 -24.86 -42.91
CA GLY A 397 14.13 -25.15 -41.47
C GLY A 397 15.56 -25.15 -40.95
N GLY A 398 15.77 -24.61 -39.76
CA GLY A 398 17.07 -24.66 -39.08
C GLY A 398 17.55 -26.10 -38.86
N SER A 399 18.75 -26.25 -38.30
CA SER A 399 19.32 -27.58 -38.04
C SER A 399 18.36 -28.46 -37.23
N GLY A 400 17.83 -29.51 -37.86
CA GLY A 400 16.92 -30.49 -37.23
C GLY A 400 15.46 -30.42 -37.68
N GLU A 401 15.05 -29.39 -38.43
CA GLU A 401 13.67 -29.22 -38.91
C GLU A 401 13.63 -29.29 -40.45
N SER A 402 12.72 -30.11 -41.00
CA SER A 402 12.53 -30.26 -42.46
C SER A 402 11.21 -29.62 -42.90
N GLY A 403 11.28 -28.57 -43.72
CA GLY A 403 10.11 -27.92 -44.32
C GLY A 403 9.82 -26.51 -43.79
N VAL A 404 8.68 -25.95 -44.20
CA VAL A 404 8.17 -24.64 -43.74
C VAL A 404 7.60 -24.79 -42.35
N LEU A 405 8.09 -23.99 -41.40
CA LEU A 405 7.45 -23.84 -40.09
C LEU A 405 6.13 -23.07 -40.29
N THR A 406 5.05 -23.82 -40.45
CA THR A 406 3.68 -23.28 -40.60
C THR A 406 3.03 -22.95 -39.26
N ASP A 407 3.57 -23.48 -38.16
CA ASP A 407 3.18 -23.17 -36.80
C ASP A 407 4.45 -23.13 -35.92
N PRO A 408 4.85 -21.97 -35.38
CA PRO A 408 5.99 -21.90 -34.47
C PRO A 408 5.66 -22.69 -33.20
N SER A 409 6.53 -23.63 -32.83
CA SER A 409 6.38 -24.31 -31.54
C SER A 409 6.61 -23.32 -30.39
N ASN A 410 6.07 -23.64 -29.23
CA ASN A 410 6.25 -22.91 -27.98
C ASN A 410 7.63 -23.14 -27.33
N ARG A 411 8.62 -23.59 -28.12
CA ARG A 411 10.02 -23.74 -27.72
C ARG A 411 10.88 -22.71 -28.45
N TYR A 412 11.86 -22.16 -27.75
CA TYR A 412 12.85 -21.29 -28.37
C TYR A 412 13.74 -22.09 -29.33
N TYR A 413 14.00 -21.52 -30.51
CA TYR A 413 15.00 -22.03 -31.46
C TYR A 413 15.92 -20.88 -31.86
N ASP A 414 17.23 -21.10 -31.80
CA ASP A 414 18.23 -20.26 -32.42
C ASP A 414 18.88 -20.99 -33.61
N ALA A 415 19.09 -20.27 -34.71
CA ALA A 415 19.79 -20.80 -35.88
C ALA A 415 20.92 -19.83 -36.25
N THR A 416 22.16 -20.25 -36.02
CA THR A 416 23.37 -19.45 -36.28
C THR A 416 23.85 -19.52 -37.73
N SER A 417 23.08 -20.16 -38.62
CA SER A 417 23.48 -20.43 -40.01
C SER A 417 22.29 -20.45 -40.98
N VAL A 418 21.44 -19.41 -40.94
CA VAL A 418 20.45 -19.19 -42.00
C VAL A 418 21.20 -18.71 -43.25
N SER A 419 21.66 -19.66 -44.06
CA SER A 419 22.29 -19.39 -45.35
C SER A 419 21.21 -19.28 -46.43
N ASN A 420 21.26 -18.19 -47.19
CA ASN A 420 20.22 -17.83 -48.15
C ASN A 420 20.81 -17.74 -49.57
N PRO A 421 20.46 -18.65 -50.49
CA PRO A 421 20.78 -18.46 -51.90
C PRO A 421 19.78 -17.55 -52.64
N ALA A 422 18.53 -17.43 -52.17
CA ALA A 422 17.50 -16.51 -52.70
C ALA A 422 16.22 -16.54 -51.82
N GLY A 423 16.00 -15.49 -51.02
CA GLY A 423 14.88 -15.36 -50.10
C GLY A 423 14.96 -14.02 -49.36
N SER A 424 13.86 -13.53 -48.80
CA SER A 424 13.85 -12.34 -47.94
C SER A 424 13.12 -12.63 -46.64
N ILE A 425 13.63 -12.09 -45.53
CA ILE A 425 12.93 -12.07 -44.25
C ILE A 425 12.14 -10.77 -44.21
N ARG A 426 10.81 -10.86 -44.09
CA ARG A 426 9.94 -9.70 -43.89
C ARG A 426 9.36 -9.75 -42.48
N ILE A 427 9.73 -8.77 -41.66
CA ILE A 427 9.12 -8.51 -40.36
C ILE A 427 7.98 -7.51 -40.64
N GLU A 428 6.72 -7.91 -40.47
CA GLU A 428 5.61 -6.95 -40.52
C GLU A 428 5.30 -6.42 -39.12
N GLY A 429 5.18 -5.10 -38.99
CA GLY A 429 4.81 -4.43 -37.73
C GLY A 429 5.89 -3.57 -37.06
N LEU A 430 6.93 -3.16 -37.79
CA LEU A 430 7.77 -2.01 -37.39
C LEU A 430 7.24 -0.72 -38.01
#